data_AF-A0A950BEP8-F1
#
_entry.id   AF-A0A950BEP8-F1
#
_cell.length_a   1.000
_cell.length_b   1.000
_cell.length_c   1.000
_cell.angle_alpha   90.00
_cell.angle_beta   90.00
_cell.angle_gamma   90.00
#
_symmetry.space_group_name_H-M   'P 1'
#
loop_
_entity.id
_entity.type
_entity.pdbx_description
1 polymer ?
#
loop_
_entity_poly.entity_id
_entity_poly.type
_entity_poly.pdbx_seq_one_letter_code
_entity_poly.pdbx_strand_id
1 'polypeptide(L)'
;GVTFDARRVEVARDDAAGVEAAARDARYRALDAMCEAQGAQALWLAQHADDQAETVLLQLLRGAGLAGLAAMAPARPGANGVARMRPLLPLLRAQLERYARAHGLNWIDDESNDDTRYARNALRRDVMPALSAHFPGYRDALARTAAHAASSQRLLDELAQIDLREVGRADGGALWHAALLALDEARARNLLRYWMRALGMPAASAARLADMLRQLREIARDDGNDHGLRIDHAGRRLRSYRGLVSWEAAHSGDKHARTQGKGESTEKGASRAPVSLNWRGEEIWRLPSWRGTYVFAPATADDPEAVPEQVLASAPLIARERSGGERLRDEAAKLSRTLKNLFQLRGVPAWERDVPLLFAGETLLFVPRIGVNRSAFGAWQIDRAAAWRRIEWREDLLVA
;
A
#
# COMPACT_ATOMS: atom_id res chain seq x y z
N GLY A 1 -40.51 -11.10 -12.54
CA GLY A 1 -39.72 -11.85 -11.54
C GLY A 1 -38.45 -11.10 -11.22
N VAL A 2 -37.74 -11.48 -10.16
CA VAL A 2 -36.43 -10.92 -9.79
C VAL A 2 -35.38 -12.01 -9.98
N THR A 3 -34.24 -11.68 -10.59
CA THR A 3 -33.12 -12.63 -10.72
C THR A 3 -32.46 -12.84 -9.36
N PHE A 4 -32.22 -14.10 -9.02
CA PHE A 4 -31.55 -14.47 -7.77
C PHE A 4 -30.17 -15.05 -8.08
N ASP A 5 -29.14 -14.51 -7.43
CA ASP A 5 -27.77 -15.01 -7.49
C ASP A 5 -27.30 -15.33 -6.06
N ALA A 6 -26.57 -16.43 -5.92
CA ALA A 6 -26.10 -16.95 -4.64
C ALA A 6 -24.63 -17.39 -4.75
N ARG A 7 -23.83 -16.98 -3.76
CA ARG A 7 -22.41 -17.35 -3.66
C ARG A 7 -22.13 -17.96 -2.29
N ARG A 8 -21.41 -19.08 -2.29
CA ARG A 8 -20.84 -19.65 -1.07
C ARG A 8 -19.43 -19.09 -0.88
N VAL A 9 -19.15 -18.60 0.32
CA VAL A 9 -17.83 -18.07 0.70
C VAL A 9 -17.26 -18.90 1.83
N GLU A 10 -15.94 -19.05 1.84
CA GLU A 10 -15.21 -19.63 2.96
C GLU A 10 -14.76 -18.53 3.92
N VAL A 11 -14.95 -18.76 5.21
CA VAL A 11 -14.59 -17.81 6.26
C VAL A 11 -13.53 -18.45 7.14
N ALA A 12 -12.34 -17.85 7.15
CA ALA A 12 -11.26 -18.23 8.06
C ALA A 12 -11.71 -18.01 9.51
N ARG A 13 -11.58 -19.05 10.34
CA ARG A 13 -12.01 -19.01 11.76
C ARG A 13 -10.94 -18.42 12.68
N ASP A 14 -9.71 -18.33 12.20
CA ASP A 14 -8.50 -17.92 12.88
C ASP A 14 -8.06 -16.48 12.52
N ASP A 15 -8.97 -15.68 11.97
CA ASP A 15 -8.69 -14.28 11.66
C ASP A 15 -8.44 -13.46 12.94
N ALA A 16 -7.35 -12.68 12.95
CA ALA A 16 -6.95 -11.85 14.08
C ALA A 16 -7.99 -10.75 14.44
N ALA A 17 -8.86 -10.36 13.50
CA ALA A 17 -9.98 -9.45 13.71
C ALA A 17 -11.28 -10.16 14.16
N GLY A 18 -11.27 -11.50 14.20
CA GLY A 18 -12.38 -12.35 14.61
C GLY A 18 -13.28 -12.79 13.45
N VAL A 19 -14.01 -13.89 13.68
CA VAL A 19 -14.87 -14.55 12.68
C VAL A 19 -15.94 -13.61 12.08
N GLU A 20 -16.50 -12.70 12.88
CA GLU A 20 -17.52 -11.75 12.39
C GLU A 20 -16.93 -10.73 11.39
N ALA A 21 -15.70 -10.27 11.62
CA ALA A 21 -14.99 -9.38 10.71
C ALA A 21 -14.63 -10.11 9.41
N ALA A 22 -14.06 -11.31 9.52
CA ALA A 22 -13.72 -12.16 8.38
C ALA A 22 -14.96 -12.51 7.51
N ALA A 23 -16.07 -12.89 8.15
CA ALA A 23 -17.33 -13.18 7.46
C ALA A 23 -17.88 -11.95 6.74
N ARG A 24 -17.83 -10.78 7.40
CA ARG A 24 -18.26 -9.51 6.81
C ARG A 24 -17.42 -9.16 5.59
N ASP A 25 -16.10 -9.28 5.67
CA ASP A 25 -15.19 -8.96 4.57
C ASP A 25 -15.32 -9.93 3.41
N ALA A 26 -15.45 -11.24 3.69
CA ALA A 26 -15.75 -12.25 2.68
C ALA A 26 -17.07 -11.96 1.95
N ARG A 27 -18.13 -11.62 2.70
CA ARG A 27 -19.43 -11.24 2.13
C ARG A 27 -19.32 -10.03 1.22
N TYR A 28 -18.64 -8.96 1.64
CA TYR A 28 -18.51 -7.76 0.81
C TYR A 28 -17.68 -8.02 -0.45
N ARG A 29 -16.59 -8.80 -0.37
CA ARG A 29 -15.83 -9.20 -1.56
C ARG A 29 -16.68 -9.98 -2.56
N ALA A 30 -17.50 -10.93 -2.08
CA ALA A 30 -18.41 -11.68 -2.94
C ALA A 30 -19.47 -10.78 -3.58
N LEU A 31 -20.10 -9.88 -2.80
CA LEU A 31 -21.08 -8.92 -3.32
C LEU A 31 -20.48 -7.97 -4.35
N ASP A 32 -19.25 -7.50 -4.13
CA ASP A 32 -18.55 -6.62 -5.07
C ASP A 32 -18.28 -7.37 -6.39
N ALA A 33 -17.80 -8.61 -6.33
CA ALA A 33 -17.57 -9.45 -7.52
C ALA A 33 -18.87 -9.79 -8.27
N MET A 34 -19.97 -10.02 -7.54
CA MET A 34 -21.29 -10.23 -8.14
C MET A 34 -21.79 -8.96 -8.85
N CYS A 35 -21.61 -7.78 -8.25
CA CYS A 35 -21.96 -6.51 -8.88
C CYS A 35 -21.21 -6.32 -10.20
N GLU A 36 -19.92 -6.61 -10.21
CA GLU A 36 -19.08 -6.51 -11.42
C GLU A 36 -19.55 -7.47 -12.52
N ALA A 37 -19.76 -8.74 -12.17
CA ALA A 37 -20.23 -9.76 -13.13
C ALA A 37 -21.59 -9.42 -13.76
N GLN A 38 -22.45 -8.69 -13.04
CA GLN A 38 -23.78 -8.28 -13.50
C GLN A 38 -23.82 -6.86 -14.09
N GLY A 39 -22.70 -6.14 -14.12
CA GLY A 39 -22.66 -4.74 -14.56
C GLY A 39 -23.51 -3.80 -13.71
N ALA A 40 -23.67 -4.10 -12.41
CA ALA A 40 -24.51 -3.33 -11.50
C ALA A 40 -23.89 -1.96 -11.20
N GLN A 41 -24.72 -0.91 -11.20
CA GLN A 41 -24.29 0.45 -10.86
C GLN A 41 -24.37 0.75 -9.36
N ALA A 42 -25.22 0.01 -8.63
CA ALA A 42 -25.41 0.20 -7.20
C ALA A 42 -25.72 -1.12 -6.49
N LEU A 43 -25.19 -1.25 -5.28
CA LEU A 43 -25.48 -2.31 -4.32
C LEU A 43 -26.34 -1.75 -3.19
N TRP A 44 -27.59 -2.21 -3.10
CA TRP A 44 -28.53 -1.78 -2.07
C TRP A 44 -28.52 -2.75 -0.90
N LEU A 45 -28.38 -2.22 0.30
CA LEU A 45 -28.31 -3.00 1.52
C LEU A 45 -29.42 -2.58 2.47
N ALA A 46 -30.03 -3.58 3.12
CA ALA A 46 -31.16 -3.39 4.03
C ALA A 46 -30.73 -3.00 5.46
N GLN A 47 -29.60 -2.32 5.63
CA GLN A 47 -29.21 -1.82 6.97
C GLN A 47 -30.16 -0.70 7.41
N HIS A 48 -30.50 -0.72 8.69
CA HIS A 48 -31.50 0.16 9.30
C HIS A 48 -30.96 0.89 10.55
N ALA A 49 -31.79 1.72 11.19
CA ALA A 49 -31.39 2.59 12.29
C ALA A 49 -30.83 1.81 13.50
N ASP A 50 -31.38 0.64 13.80
CA ASP A 50 -30.83 -0.23 14.85
C ASP A 50 -29.39 -0.69 14.54
N ASP A 51 -29.06 -1.05 13.29
CA ASP A 51 -27.70 -1.44 12.90
C ASP A 51 -26.72 -0.26 13.01
N GLN A 52 -27.21 0.96 12.74
CA GLN A 52 -26.44 2.19 12.92
C GLN A 52 -26.12 2.39 14.40
N ALA A 53 -27.12 2.27 15.27
CA ALA A 53 -26.93 2.37 16.72
C ALA A 53 -25.93 1.33 17.24
N GLU A 54 -26.06 0.06 16.82
CA GLU A 54 -25.09 -1.00 17.14
C GLU A 54 -23.68 -0.63 16.71
N THR A 55 -23.53 -0.13 15.48
CA THR A 55 -22.22 0.25 14.94
C THR A 55 -21.60 1.40 15.72
N VAL A 56 -22.37 2.44 16.05
CA VAL A 56 -21.89 3.59 16.83
C VAL A 56 -21.45 3.13 18.22
N LEU A 57 -22.27 2.35 18.93
CA LEU A 57 -21.94 1.86 20.27
C LEU A 57 -20.70 0.96 20.26
N LEU A 58 -20.59 0.06 19.29
CA LEU A 58 -19.44 -0.83 19.16
C LEU A 58 -18.15 -0.05 18.89
N GLN A 59 -18.21 0.98 18.02
CA GLN A 59 -17.06 1.83 17.73
C GLN A 59 -16.67 2.70 18.92
N LEU A 60 -17.66 3.21 19.67
CA LEU A 60 -17.43 3.96 20.89
C LEU A 60 -16.73 3.11 21.95
N LEU A 61 -17.22 1.89 22.21
CA LEU A 61 -16.64 0.96 23.18
C LEU A 61 -15.22 0.50 22.78
N ARG A 62 -14.89 0.54 21.49
CA ARG A 62 -13.53 0.27 20.97
C ARG A 62 -12.60 1.48 21.02
N GLY A 63 -13.07 2.64 21.51
CA GLY A 63 -12.30 3.87 21.55
C GLY A 63 -11.99 4.45 20.17
N ALA A 64 -12.88 4.24 19.20
CA ALA A 64 -12.68 4.76 17.85
C ALA A 64 -12.78 6.30 17.81
N GLY A 65 -11.98 6.92 16.95
CA GLY A 65 -12.08 8.36 16.65
C GLY A 65 -13.29 8.71 15.77
N LEU A 66 -13.38 9.98 15.36
CA LEU A 66 -14.52 10.50 14.57
C LEU A 66 -14.82 9.68 13.31
N ALA A 67 -13.79 9.25 12.57
CA ALA A 67 -13.97 8.37 11.41
C ALA A 67 -14.70 7.05 11.73
N GLY A 68 -14.47 6.47 12.91
CA GLY A 68 -15.18 5.26 13.35
C GLY A 68 -16.58 5.57 13.87
N LEU A 69 -16.73 6.66 14.64
CA LEU A 69 -18.03 7.11 15.16
C LEU A 69 -18.99 7.57 14.07
N ALA A 70 -18.49 8.00 12.91
CA ALA A 70 -19.28 8.28 11.71
C ALA A 70 -20.09 7.07 11.20
N ALA A 71 -19.74 5.86 11.65
CA ALA A 71 -20.46 4.60 11.41
C ALA A 71 -20.80 4.40 9.91
N MET A 72 -22.03 4.02 9.57
CA MET A 72 -22.43 3.82 8.19
C MET A 72 -22.99 5.10 7.57
N ALA A 73 -22.56 5.39 6.34
CA ALA A 73 -23.14 6.45 5.52
C ALA A 73 -24.34 5.93 4.71
N PRO A 74 -25.37 6.77 4.44
CA PRO A 74 -26.51 6.40 3.59
C PRO A 74 -26.09 6.00 2.17
N ALA A 75 -25.06 6.66 1.63
CA ALA A 75 -24.44 6.35 0.36
C ALA A 75 -22.93 6.48 0.49
N ARG A 76 -22.17 5.58 -0.14
CA ARG A 76 -20.72 5.72 -0.28
C ARG A 76 -20.21 5.01 -1.54
N PRO A 77 -19.06 5.42 -2.09
CA PRO A 77 -18.37 4.64 -3.10
C PRO A 77 -18.09 3.20 -2.63
N GLY A 78 -18.38 2.22 -3.49
CA GLY A 78 -17.99 0.82 -3.33
C GLY A 78 -16.79 0.47 -4.22
N ALA A 79 -16.53 -0.83 -4.39
CA ALA A 79 -15.49 -1.30 -5.30
C ALA A 79 -15.89 -1.03 -6.76
N ASN A 80 -14.91 -0.80 -7.63
CA ASN A 80 -15.08 -0.70 -9.08
C ASN A 80 -16.16 0.31 -9.53
N GLY A 81 -16.33 1.41 -8.78
CA GLY A 81 -17.31 2.45 -9.09
C GLY A 81 -18.76 2.15 -8.69
N VAL A 82 -19.05 0.97 -8.12
CA VAL A 82 -20.40 0.57 -7.69
C VAL A 82 -20.79 1.31 -6.42
N ALA A 83 -21.86 2.10 -6.45
CA ALA A 83 -22.31 2.84 -5.27
C ALA A 83 -22.95 1.90 -4.24
N ARG A 84 -22.57 2.01 -2.96
CA ARG A 84 -23.22 1.27 -1.86
C ARG A 84 -24.28 2.14 -1.21
N MET A 85 -25.53 1.68 -1.28
CA MET A 85 -26.71 2.42 -0.84
C MET A 85 -27.39 1.74 0.35
N ARG A 86 -27.83 2.55 1.33
CA ARG A 86 -28.53 2.10 2.54
C ARG A 86 -29.81 2.91 2.74
N PRO A 87 -30.84 2.70 1.89
CA PRO A 87 -32.05 3.52 1.91
C PRO A 87 -32.85 3.35 3.21
N LEU A 88 -32.72 2.20 3.90
CA LEU A 88 -33.47 1.91 5.12
C LEU A 88 -32.79 2.42 6.39
N LEU A 89 -31.60 3.03 6.29
CA LEU A 89 -30.83 3.50 7.44
C LEU A 89 -31.59 4.44 8.39
N PRO A 90 -32.53 5.30 7.92
CA PRO A 90 -33.36 6.12 8.79
C PRO A 90 -34.53 5.39 9.47
N LEU A 91 -34.84 4.15 9.06
CA LEU A 91 -36.01 3.41 9.52
C LEU A 91 -35.65 2.50 10.69
N LEU A 92 -36.57 2.35 11.63
CA LEU A 92 -36.45 1.41 12.75
C LEU A 92 -36.78 -0.01 12.30
N ARG A 93 -36.13 -1.01 12.90
CA ARG A 93 -36.47 -2.43 12.67
C ARG A 93 -37.96 -2.70 12.88
N ALA A 94 -38.55 -2.14 13.94
CA ALA A 94 -39.98 -2.29 14.24
C ALA A 94 -40.89 -1.74 13.13
N GLN A 95 -40.47 -0.67 12.43
CA GLN A 95 -41.22 -0.13 11.29
C GLN A 95 -41.16 -1.08 10.09
N LEU A 96 -39.99 -1.69 9.84
CA LEU A 96 -39.79 -2.66 8.77
C LEU A 96 -40.57 -3.95 9.02
N GLU A 97 -40.57 -4.47 10.26
CA GLU A 97 -41.35 -5.65 10.63
C GLU A 97 -42.86 -5.40 10.49
N ARG A 98 -43.34 -4.22 10.90
CA ARG A 98 -44.74 -3.83 10.70
C ARG A 98 -45.09 -3.78 9.21
N TYR A 99 -44.22 -3.21 8.38
CA TYR A 99 -44.40 -3.18 6.94
C TYR A 99 -44.48 -4.60 6.35
N ALA A 100 -43.54 -5.47 6.72
CA ALA A 100 -43.48 -6.85 6.24
C ALA A 100 -44.75 -7.63 6.61
N ARG A 101 -45.22 -7.52 7.86
CA ARG A 101 -46.47 -8.16 8.31
C ARG A 101 -47.70 -7.62 7.58
N ALA A 102 -47.80 -6.30 7.39
CA ALA A 102 -48.91 -5.68 6.69
C ALA A 102 -49.03 -6.12 5.23
N HIS A 103 -47.91 -6.55 4.61
CA HIS A 103 -47.86 -7.04 3.23
C HIS A 103 -47.76 -8.56 3.14
N GLY A 104 -47.89 -9.30 4.24
CA GLY A 104 -47.81 -10.76 4.26
C GLY A 104 -46.47 -11.32 3.78
N LEU A 105 -45.37 -10.58 3.98
CA LEU A 105 -44.03 -11.05 3.62
C LEU A 105 -43.55 -12.08 4.64
N ASN A 106 -42.97 -13.18 4.15
CA ASN A 106 -42.31 -14.19 4.97
C ASN A 106 -40.79 -14.00 4.89
N TRP A 107 -40.11 -14.14 6.03
CA TRP A 107 -38.64 -14.08 6.11
C TRP A 107 -38.10 -15.20 7.01
N ILE A 108 -36.79 -15.40 6.96
CA ILE A 108 -36.07 -16.41 7.74
C ILE A 108 -35.36 -15.70 8.90
N ASP A 109 -35.51 -16.22 10.11
CA ASP A 109 -34.71 -15.81 11.27
C ASP A 109 -33.56 -16.81 11.47
N ASP A 110 -32.33 -16.29 11.50
CA ASP A 110 -31.11 -17.09 11.71
C ASP A 110 -30.84 -17.28 13.21
N GLU A 111 -30.73 -18.53 13.66
CA GLU A 111 -30.49 -18.93 15.05
C GLU A 111 -29.19 -18.34 15.64
N SER A 112 -28.18 -18.06 14.79
CA SER A 112 -26.92 -17.46 15.23
C SER A 112 -27.04 -15.99 15.66
N ASN A 113 -28.16 -15.32 15.33
CA ASN A 113 -28.44 -13.95 15.78
C ASN A 113 -28.64 -13.85 17.30
N ASP A 114 -28.90 -14.98 17.96
CA ASP A 114 -29.15 -15.05 19.39
C ASP A 114 -27.89 -15.31 20.23
N ASP A 115 -26.76 -15.60 19.59
CA ASP A 115 -25.51 -15.94 20.29
C ASP A 115 -24.78 -14.69 20.81
N THR A 116 -24.87 -14.44 22.12
CA THR A 116 -24.27 -13.27 22.79
C THR A 116 -22.76 -13.34 22.93
N ARG A 117 -22.09 -14.42 22.51
CA ARG A 117 -20.62 -14.44 22.39
C ARG A 117 -20.11 -13.41 21.38
N TYR A 118 -20.97 -13.03 20.42
CA TYR A 118 -20.67 -11.96 19.48
C TYR A 118 -21.11 -10.61 20.03
N ALA A 119 -20.18 -9.64 20.05
CA ALA A 119 -20.39 -8.33 20.67
C ALA A 119 -21.62 -7.58 20.13
N ARG A 120 -21.94 -7.73 18.84
CA ARG A 120 -23.15 -7.13 18.25
C ARG A 120 -24.44 -7.74 18.80
N ASN A 121 -24.49 -9.06 18.93
CA ASN A 121 -25.66 -9.75 19.48
C ASN A 121 -25.85 -9.39 20.96
N ALA A 122 -24.77 -9.31 21.74
CA ALA A 122 -24.82 -8.83 23.12
C ALA A 122 -25.36 -7.38 23.22
N LEU A 123 -24.90 -6.47 22.35
CA LEU A 123 -25.45 -5.11 22.29
C LEU A 123 -26.96 -5.11 22.01
N ARG A 124 -27.41 -5.89 21.03
CA ARG A 124 -28.81 -5.98 20.62
C ARG A 124 -29.71 -6.57 21.71
N ARG A 125 -29.24 -7.59 22.44
CA ARG A 125 -30.03 -8.32 23.44
C ARG A 125 -29.99 -7.70 24.82
N ASP A 126 -28.82 -7.23 25.25
CA ASP A 126 -28.61 -6.88 26.66
C ASP A 126 -28.56 -5.36 26.88
N VAL A 127 -28.02 -4.60 25.92
CA VAL A 127 -27.77 -3.16 26.09
C VAL A 127 -28.86 -2.29 25.47
N MET A 128 -29.21 -2.55 24.22
CA MET A 128 -30.19 -1.75 23.47
C MET A 128 -31.59 -1.75 24.08
N PRO A 129 -32.11 -2.86 24.66
CA PRO A 129 -33.40 -2.83 25.35
C PRO A 129 -33.38 -1.95 26.60
N ALA A 130 -32.30 -2.00 27.39
CA ALA A 130 -32.12 -1.13 28.54
C ALA A 130 -32.04 0.35 28.13
N LEU A 131 -31.28 0.66 27.07
CA LEU A 131 -31.26 2.01 26.49
C LEU A 131 -32.64 2.45 26.00
N SER A 132 -33.41 1.56 25.37
CA SER A 132 -34.75 1.88 24.89
C SER A 132 -35.73 2.17 26.04
N ALA A 133 -35.59 1.48 27.18
CA ALA A 133 -36.44 1.67 28.34
C ALA A 133 -36.20 3.03 29.03
N HIS A 134 -34.94 3.46 29.14
CA HIS A 134 -34.58 4.72 29.80
C HIS A 134 -34.50 5.92 28.84
N PHE A 135 -34.20 5.67 27.56
CA PHE A 135 -33.96 6.70 26.54
C PHE A 135 -34.63 6.31 25.21
N PRO A 136 -35.96 6.45 25.07
CA PRO A 136 -36.71 5.98 23.89
C PRO A 136 -36.20 6.52 22.54
N GLY A 137 -35.57 7.70 22.52
CA GLY A 137 -34.99 8.33 21.33
C GLY A 137 -33.49 8.05 21.08
N TYR A 138 -32.89 7.06 21.75
CA TYR A 138 -31.44 6.84 21.67
C TYR A 138 -30.95 6.54 20.25
N ARG A 139 -31.72 5.84 19.43
CA ARG A 139 -31.34 5.51 18.05
C ARG A 139 -31.15 6.76 17.19
N ASP A 140 -32.10 7.68 17.27
CA ASP A 140 -32.01 8.97 16.57
C ASP A 140 -30.87 9.82 17.13
N ALA A 141 -30.65 9.79 18.45
CA ALA A 141 -29.54 10.49 19.08
C ALA A 141 -28.18 9.95 18.60
N LEU A 142 -28.00 8.64 18.55
CA LEU A 142 -26.79 8.00 18.05
C LEU A 142 -26.59 8.26 16.55
N ALA A 143 -27.67 8.22 15.75
CA ALA A 143 -27.60 8.55 14.33
C ALA A 143 -27.18 10.01 14.10
N ARG A 144 -27.69 10.96 14.90
CA ARG A 144 -27.23 12.37 14.86
C ARG A 144 -25.77 12.50 15.27
N THR A 145 -25.32 11.82 16.33
CA THR A 145 -23.91 11.80 16.73
C THR A 145 -23.02 11.28 15.59
N ALA A 146 -23.43 10.20 14.92
CA ALA A 146 -22.71 9.69 13.75
C ALA A 146 -22.65 10.72 12.61
N ALA A 147 -23.76 11.43 12.34
CA ALA A 147 -23.80 12.48 11.33
C ALA A 147 -22.88 13.67 11.67
N HIS A 148 -22.83 14.10 12.93
CA HIS A 148 -21.90 15.12 13.40
C HIS A 148 -20.45 14.65 13.26
N ALA A 149 -20.14 13.43 13.69
CA ALA A 149 -18.80 12.85 13.55
C ALA A 149 -18.36 12.76 12.08
N ALA A 150 -19.27 12.35 11.19
CA ALA A 150 -19.02 12.32 9.74
C ALA A 150 -18.75 13.72 9.18
N SER A 151 -19.49 14.74 9.64
CA SER A 151 -19.28 16.13 9.22
C SER A 151 -17.92 16.66 9.69
N SER A 152 -17.57 16.45 10.96
CA SER A 152 -16.27 16.84 11.49
C SER A 152 -15.13 16.10 10.80
N GLN A 153 -15.29 14.81 10.47
CA GLN A 153 -14.28 14.06 9.73
C GLN A 153 -14.06 14.60 8.31
N ARG A 154 -15.11 15.08 7.62
CA ARG A 154 -14.95 15.74 6.31
C ARG A 154 -14.11 17.01 6.42
N LEU A 155 -14.36 17.85 7.43
CA LEU A 155 -13.55 19.06 7.67
C LEU A 155 -12.09 18.71 7.99
N LEU A 156 -11.85 17.65 8.76
CA LEU A 156 -10.49 17.16 9.02
C LEU A 156 -9.82 16.64 7.75
N ASP A 157 -10.56 15.97 6.87
CA ASP A 157 -10.04 15.50 5.59
C ASP A 157 -9.69 16.67 4.66
N GLU A 158 -10.52 17.71 4.62
CA GLU A 158 -10.25 18.95 3.88
C GLU A 158 -8.99 19.65 4.40
N LEU A 159 -8.84 19.76 5.72
CA LEU A 159 -7.62 20.30 6.34
C LEU A 159 -6.39 19.45 5.96
N ALA A 160 -6.50 18.12 6.04
CA ALA A 160 -5.40 17.24 5.64
C ALA A 160 -5.05 17.38 4.15
N GLN A 161 -6.00 17.67 3.27
CA GLN A 161 -5.73 17.94 1.86
C GLN A 161 -5.02 19.28 1.63
N ILE A 162 -5.31 20.30 2.44
CA ILE A 162 -4.55 21.56 2.44
C ILE A 162 -3.12 21.26 2.86
N ASP A 163 -2.94 20.59 3.99
CA ASP A 163 -1.63 20.26 4.55
C ASP A 163 -0.83 19.37 3.59
N LEU A 164 -1.48 18.41 2.93
CA LEU A 164 -0.84 17.53 1.96
C LEU A 164 -0.33 18.30 0.73
N ARG A 165 -1.03 19.35 0.28
CA ARG A 165 -0.56 20.18 -0.85
C ARG A 165 0.65 21.02 -0.48
N GLU A 166 0.74 21.45 0.77
CA GLU A 166 1.86 22.26 1.28
C GLU A 166 3.09 21.40 1.60
N VAL A 167 2.87 20.26 2.27
CA VAL A 167 3.91 19.38 2.79
C VAL A 167 4.31 18.30 1.77
N GLY A 168 3.40 17.90 0.88
CA GLY A 168 3.62 16.81 -0.07
C GLY A 168 4.44 17.20 -1.30
N ARG A 169 5.05 16.20 -1.94
CA ARG A 169 5.55 16.34 -3.31
C ARG A 169 4.40 16.41 -4.31
N ALA A 170 4.66 17.01 -5.46
CA ALA A 170 3.68 17.13 -6.55
C ALA A 170 3.15 15.78 -7.07
N ASP A 171 3.92 14.70 -6.92
CA ASP A 171 3.52 13.33 -7.30
C ASP A 171 2.66 12.63 -6.22
N GLY A 172 2.47 13.24 -5.04
CA GLY A 172 1.72 12.68 -3.92
C GLY A 172 2.36 11.46 -3.23
N GLY A 173 3.54 11.03 -3.70
CA GLY A 173 4.21 9.81 -3.25
C GLY A 173 5.05 9.98 -1.98
N ALA A 174 5.39 11.22 -1.62
CA ALA A 174 6.20 11.53 -0.45
C ALA A 174 5.85 12.89 0.16
N LEU A 175 6.24 13.09 1.42
CA LEU A 175 6.11 14.32 2.20
C LEU A 175 7.49 14.91 2.48
N TRP A 176 7.65 16.23 2.45
CA TRP A 176 8.85 16.89 2.95
C TRP A 176 8.94 16.75 4.47
N HIS A 177 9.99 16.13 4.97
CA HIS A 177 10.19 15.79 6.38
C HIS A 177 10.15 17.03 7.27
N ALA A 178 10.90 18.08 6.90
CA ALA A 178 10.93 19.32 7.65
C ALA A 178 9.55 20.01 7.70
N ALA A 179 8.83 20.03 6.58
CA ALA A 179 7.50 20.64 6.50
C ALA A 179 6.46 19.85 7.32
N LEU A 180 6.53 18.51 7.29
CA LEU A 180 5.68 17.64 8.12
C LEU A 180 5.90 17.91 9.62
N LEU A 181 7.15 18.11 10.03
CA LEU A 181 7.49 18.39 11.43
C LEU A 181 7.24 19.83 11.86
N ALA A 182 7.10 20.76 10.92
CA ALA A 182 6.71 22.14 11.18
C ALA A 182 5.22 22.28 11.52
N LEU A 183 4.39 21.31 11.12
CA LEU A 183 2.99 21.24 11.55
C LEU A 183 2.89 20.98 13.06
N ASP A 184 1.85 21.51 13.69
CA ASP A 184 1.50 21.11 15.04
C ASP A 184 1.15 19.61 15.09
N GLU A 185 1.24 19.03 16.28
CA GLU A 185 1.11 17.59 16.45
C GLU A 185 -0.29 17.05 16.06
N ALA A 186 -1.35 17.84 16.22
CA ALA A 186 -2.69 17.40 15.85
C ALA A 186 -2.83 17.37 14.32
N ARG A 187 -2.35 18.40 13.62
CA ARG A 187 -2.33 18.44 12.15
C ARG A 187 -1.44 17.38 11.54
N ALA A 188 -0.22 17.19 12.05
CA ALA A 188 0.67 16.14 11.57
C ALA A 188 0.04 14.73 11.69
N ARG A 189 -0.63 14.43 12.81
CA ARG A 189 -1.36 13.16 12.99
C ARG A 189 -2.55 13.03 12.03
N ASN A 190 -3.29 14.11 11.84
CA ASN A 190 -4.42 14.14 10.91
C ASN A 190 -3.94 13.88 9.46
N LEU A 191 -2.88 14.56 9.03
CA LEU A 191 -2.25 14.40 7.72
C LEU A 191 -1.75 12.96 7.51
N LEU A 192 -1.01 12.38 8.46
CA LEU A 192 -0.55 11.00 8.35
C LEU A 192 -1.72 10.01 8.24
N ARG A 193 -2.76 10.19 9.05
CA ARG A 193 -3.96 9.34 9.00
C ARG A 193 -4.68 9.45 7.64
N TYR A 194 -4.81 10.66 7.12
CA TYR A 194 -5.40 10.91 5.81
C TYR A 194 -4.57 10.26 4.69
N TRP A 195 -3.26 10.48 4.69
CA TRP A 195 -2.35 9.98 3.67
C TRP A 195 -2.30 8.45 3.63
N MET A 196 -2.26 7.79 4.79
CA MET A 196 -2.37 6.33 4.88
C MET A 196 -3.68 5.81 4.27
N ARG A 197 -4.80 6.48 4.53
CA ARG A 197 -6.11 6.10 3.97
C ARG A 197 -6.16 6.31 2.45
N ALA A 198 -5.58 7.41 1.94
CA ALA A 198 -5.47 7.66 0.50
C ALA A 198 -4.64 6.58 -0.21
N LEU A 199 -3.67 6.00 0.49
CA LEU A 199 -2.85 4.87 0.02
C LEU A 199 -3.52 3.50 0.21
N GLY A 200 -4.78 3.44 0.65
CA GLY A 200 -5.52 2.19 0.88
C GLY A 200 -5.07 1.40 2.11
N MET A 201 -4.27 2.01 3.00
CA MET A 201 -3.77 1.35 4.20
C MET A 201 -4.83 1.32 5.30
N PRO A 202 -4.85 0.28 6.16
CA PRO A 202 -5.70 0.26 7.34
C PRO A 202 -5.29 1.39 8.29
N ALA A 203 -6.25 1.83 9.12
CA ALA A 203 -6.01 2.90 10.07
C ALA A 203 -5.01 2.48 11.16
N ALA A 204 -4.03 3.35 11.44
CA ALA A 204 -3.17 3.20 12.62
C ALA A 204 -3.87 3.68 13.90
N SER A 205 -3.50 3.03 15.02
CA SER A 205 -3.87 3.48 16.36
C SER A 205 -3.24 4.84 16.68
N ALA A 206 -3.83 5.57 17.65
CA ALA A 206 -3.30 6.85 18.09
C ALA A 206 -1.86 6.73 18.61
N ALA A 207 -1.58 5.67 19.41
CA ALA A 207 -0.24 5.37 19.91
C ALA A 207 0.76 5.12 18.77
N ARG A 208 0.35 4.39 17.73
CA ARG A 208 1.22 4.09 16.60
C ARG A 208 1.57 5.35 15.78
N LEU A 209 0.60 6.24 15.55
CA LEU A 209 0.86 7.52 14.88
C LEU A 209 1.75 8.45 15.72
N ALA A 210 1.54 8.49 17.04
CA ALA A 210 2.38 9.27 17.95
C ALA A 210 3.83 8.75 17.94
N ASP A 211 4.01 7.43 17.98
CA ASP A 211 5.33 6.78 17.88
C ASP A 211 6.02 7.09 16.53
N MET A 212 5.28 7.05 15.41
CA MET A 212 5.81 7.44 14.10
C MET A 212 6.34 8.87 14.08
N LEU A 213 5.56 9.83 14.58
CA LEU A 213 5.96 11.23 14.64
C LEU A 213 7.13 11.47 15.60
N ARG A 214 7.17 10.76 16.74
CA ARG A 214 8.30 10.82 17.67
C ARG A 214 9.59 10.39 16.99
N GLN A 215 9.61 9.24 16.32
CA GLN A 215 10.80 8.74 15.63
C GLN A 215 11.21 9.64 14.45
N LEU A 216 10.24 10.22 13.73
CA LEU A 216 10.52 11.23 12.70
C LEU A 216 11.21 12.47 13.29
N ARG A 217 10.79 12.95 14.46
CA ARG A 217 11.41 14.09 15.16
C ARG A 217 12.79 13.77 15.70
N GLU A 218 13.03 12.55 16.17
CA GLU A 218 14.34 12.10 16.66
C GLU A 218 15.39 12.16 15.56
N ILE A 219 15.08 11.64 14.37
CA ILE A 219 16.03 11.61 13.24
C ILE A 219 16.29 13.00 12.67
N ALA A 220 15.33 13.93 12.77
CA ALA A 220 15.56 15.32 12.38
C ALA A 220 16.58 16.04 13.28
N ARG A 221 16.83 15.56 14.50
CA ARG A 221 17.81 16.14 15.43
C ARG A 221 19.22 15.60 15.25
N ASP A 222 19.36 14.44 14.61
CA ASP A 222 20.63 13.70 14.48
C ASP A 222 21.48 14.10 13.24
N ASP A 223 21.24 15.29 12.65
CA ASP A 223 22.10 16.04 11.70
C ASP A 223 23.00 15.21 10.74
N GLY A 224 22.49 14.13 10.14
CA GLY A 224 23.24 13.40 9.12
C GLY A 224 22.94 11.92 8.94
N ASN A 225 22.11 11.29 9.78
CA ASN A 225 21.77 9.87 9.62
C ASN A 225 20.31 9.63 9.19
N ASP A 226 19.84 10.40 8.20
CA ASP A 226 18.54 10.26 7.52
C ASP A 226 18.46 8.98 6.65
N HIS A 227 19.18 7.93 7.03
CA HIS A 227 19.19 6.62 6.37
C HIS A 227 18.59 5.53 7.28
N GLY A 228 18.24 5.88 8.52
CA GLY A 228 17.87 4.92 9.56
C GLY A 228 16.36 4.73 9.78
N LEU A 229 15.49 5.68 9.41
CA LEU A 229 14.08 5.52 9.77
C LEU A 229 13.45 4.37 9.01
N ARG A 230 13.00 3.38 9.76
CA ARG A 230 12.24 2.26 9.24
C ARG A 230 11.13 1.93 10.23
N ILE A 231 9.90 2.22 9.83
CA ILE A 231 8.72 1.85 10.60
C ILE A 231 7.81 0.98 9.74
N ASP A 232 7.74 -0.30 10.06
CA ASP A 232 6.84 -1.24 9.40
C ASP A 232 5.40 -1.06 9.92
N HIS A 233 4.44 -0.94 9.01
CA HIS A 233 3.01 -0.86 9.32
C HIS A 233 2.17 -1.37 8.15
N ALA A 234 1.30 -2.35 8.42
CA ALA A 234 0.33 -2.88 7.46
C ALA A 234 0.94 -3.30 6.10
N GLY A 235 2.04 -4.04 6.12
CA GLY A 235 2.72 -4.51 4.90
C GLY A 235 3.46 -3.41 4.12
N ARG A 236 3.52 -2.19 4.66
CA ARG A 236 4.29 -1.07 4.12
C ARG A 236 5.29 -0.56 5.13
N ARG A 237 6.24 0.23 4.64
CA ARG A 237 7.34 0.76 5.43
C ARG A 237 7.38 2.27 5.29
N LEU A 238 7.29 2.97 6.40
CA LEU A 238 7.56 4.40 6.47
C LEU A 238 9.08 4.60 6.54
N ARG A 239 9.62 5.41 5.63
CA ARG A 239 11.03 5.79 5.61
C ARG A 239 11.17 7.30 5.58
N SER A 240 12.30 7.79 6.11
CA SER A 240 12.80 9.14 5.91
C SER A 240 14.13 9.04 5.17
N TYR A 241 14.26 9.72 4.03
CA TYR A 241 15.45 9.73 3.20
C TYR A 241 15.57 11.03 2.40
N ARG A 242 16.70 11.73 2.55
CA ARG A 242 16.99 13.03 1.92
C ARG A 242 15.92 14.08 2.19
N GLY A 243 15.44 14.15 3.43
CA GLY A 243 14.40 15.08 3.85
C GLY A 243 13.03 14.75 3.27
N LEU A 244 12.81 13.53 2.77
CA LEU A 244 11.51 13.05 2.30
C LEU A 244 11.04 11.87 3.12
N VAL A 245 9.75 11.87 3.46
CA VAL A 245 9.04 10.80 4.14
C VAL A 245 8.16 10.08 3.12
N SER A 246 8.32 8.76 2.96
CA SER A 246 7.59 7.95 1.97
C SER A 246 7.05 6.66 2.60
N TRP A 247 5.95 6.16 2.06
CA TRP A 247 5.49 4.79 2.29
C TRP A 247 5.92 3.90 1.14
N GLU A 248 6.70 2.87 1.43
CA GLU A 248 7.16 1.88 0.45
C GLU A 248 6.48 0.53 0.69
N ALA A 249 6.29 -0.26 -0.37
CA ALA A 249 5.90 -1.65 -0.22
C ALA A 249 6.99 -2.44 0.52
N ALA A 250 6.61 -3.31 1.46
CA ALA A 250 7.57 -4.18 2.11
C ALA A 250 8.15 -5.18 1.09
N HIS A 251 9.34 -4.90 0.55
CA HIS A 251 10.05 -5.84 -0.30
C HIS A 251 10.53 -7.02 0.56
N SER A 252 10.18 -8.24 0.18
CA SER A 252 10.56 -9.47 0.88
C SER A 252 12.07 -9.79 0.83
N GLY A 253 12.89 -8.93 0.22
CA GLY A 253 14.35 -9.01 0.22
C GLY A 253 15.03 -8.20 1.31
N ASP A 254 14.30 -7.36 2.04
CA ASP A 254 14.88 -6.49 3.06
C ASP A 254 15.10 -7.28 4.36
N LYS A 255 16.30 -7.87 4.48
CA LYS A 255 16.76 -8.66 5.63
C LYS A 255 16.33 -7.98 6.93
N HIS A 256 15.68 -8.74 7.80
CA HIS A 256 15.23 -8.30 9.12
C HIS A 256 16.44 -7.85 9.95
N ALA A 257 16.80 -6.57 9.91
CA ALA A 257 17.58 -5.96 10.97
C ALA A 257 16.66 -5.78 12.17
N ARG A 258 16.55 -6.83 12.99
CA ARG A 258 15.90 -6.77 14.29
C ARG A 258 16.59 -5.72 15.15
N THR A 259 15.75 -5.04 15.93
CA THR A 259 16.05 -4.13 17.03
C THR A 259 17.23 -4.63 17.86
N GLN A 260 18.15 -3.71 18.17
CA GLN A 260 19.40 -3.95 18.89
C GLN A 260 19.17 -4.72 20.21
N GLY A 261 19.63 -5.96 20.25
CA GLY A 261 20.04 -6.68 21.45
C GLY A 261 21.53 -7.01 21.29
N LYS A 262 22.35 -6.60 22.25
CA LYS A 262 23.80 -6.82 22.27
C LYS A 262 24.13 -8.32 22.18
N GLY A 263 25.07 -8.63 21.29
CA GLY A 263 25.83 -9.88 21.31
C GLY A 263 25.19 -11.02 20.56
N GLU A 264 25.41 -11.06 19.24
CA GLU A 264 25.70 -12.30 18.51
C GLU A 264 25.97 -11.96 17.03
N SER A 265 27.17 -12.31 16.58
CA SER A 265 27.56 -12.33 15.17
C SER A 265 26.59 -13.17 14.36
N THR A 266 25.78 -12.54 13.50
CA THR A 266 24.85 -13.25 12.61
C THR A 266 25.07 -12.85 11.15
N GLU A 267 25.82 -13.73 10.48
CA GLU A 267 25.69 -14.22 9.10
C GLU A 267 25.50 -13.22 7.94
N LYS A 268 26.60 -12.99 7.21
CA LYS A 268 26.60 -12.51 5.82
C LYS A 268 25.75 -13.45 4.96
N GLY A 269 24.54 -13.02 4.59
CA GLY A 269 23.64 -13.83 3.77
C GLY A 269 24.27 -14.34 2.46
N ALA A 270 23.86 -15.54 2.06
CA ALA A 270 24.35 -16.25 0.88
C ALA A 270 24.40 -15.36 -0.37
N SER A 271 25.56 -15.32 -1.02
CA SER A 271 25.76 -14.60 -2.29
C SER A 271 24.96 -15.26 -3.40
N ARG A 272 24.28 -14.47 -4.23
CA ARG A 272 23.60 -15.00 -5.43
C ARG A 272 24.65 -15.41 -6.46
N ALA A 273 24.54 -16.66 -6.94
CA ALA A 273 25.40 -17.15 -8.01
C ALA A 273 25.21 -16.30 -9.29
N PRO A 274 26.30 -15.97 -10.02
CA PRO A 274 26.20 -15.33 -11.32
C PRO A 274 25.37 -16.17 -12.29
N VAL A 275 24.51 -15.52 -13.07
CA VAL A 275 23.71 -16.17 -14.12
C VAL A 275 24.21 -15.68 -15.48
N SER A 276 24.36 -16.59 -16.44
CA SER A 276 24.87 -16.27 -17.77
C SER A 276 23.85 -16.51 -18.89
N LEU A 277 23.95 -15.73 -19.96
CA LEU A 277 23.18 -15.85 -21.20
C LEU A 277 24.10 -15.66 -22.40
N ASN A 278 24.08 -16.61 -23.34
CA ASN A 278 24.71 -16.43 -24.64
C ASN A 278 23.71 -15.73 -25.57
N TRP A 279 23.81 -14.40 -25.66
CA TRP A 279 22.82 -13.59 -26.38
C TRP A 279 22.87 -13.85 -27.89
N ARG A 280 21.71 -14.16 -28.48
CA ARG A 280 21.49 -14.48 -29.91
C ARG A 280 20.31 -13.71 -30.51
N GLY A 281 19.91 -12.60 -29.87
CA GLY A 281 18.75 -11.82 -30.29
C GLY A 281 17.58 -11.83 -29.30
N GLU A 282 17.78 -12.33 -28.07
CA GLU A 282 16.73 -12.35 -27.05
C GLU A 282 16.28 -10.93 -26.72
N GLU A 283 14.97 -10.71 -26.77
CA GLU A 283 14.36 -9.44 -26.34
C GLU A 283 14.20 -9.38 -24.82
N ILE A 284 14.18 -10.54 -24.15
CA ILE A 284 13.86 -10.65 -22.72
C ILE A 284 14.78 -11.69 -22.07
N TRP A 285 15.39 -11.32 -20.95
CA TRP A 285 16.13 -12.24 -20.08
C TRP A 285 15.66 -12.11 -18.63
N ARG A 286 14.97 -13.15 -18.13
CA ARG A 286 14.42 -13.18 -16.77
C ARG A 286 15.47 -13.64 -15.77
N LEU A 287 15.55 -12.94 -14.64
CA LEU A 287 16.46 -13.23 -13.52
C LEU A 287 15.65 -13.44 -12.23
N PRO A 288 15.10 -14.66 -12.00
CA PRO A 288 14.26 -14.93 -10.84
C PRO A 288 14.93 -14.65 -9.48
N SER A 289 16.25 -14.81 -9.38
CA SER A 289 17.04 -14.51 -8.17
C SER A 289 17.08 -13.03 -7.80
N TRP A 290 16.80 -12.15 -8.77
CA TRP A 290 16.62 -10.70 -8.58
C TRP A 290 15.17 -10.25 -8.79
N ARG A 291 14.25 -11.18 -9.11
CA ARG A 291 12.83 -10.91 -9.38
C ARG A 291 12.63 -9.76 -10.36
N GLY A 292 13.35 -9.85 -11.46
CA GLY A 292 13.22 -8.88 -12.53
C GLY A 292 13.79 -9.42 -13.81
N THR A 293 13.70 -8.58 -14.81
CA THR A 293 13.84 -8.95 -16.20
C THR A 293 14.63 -7.87 -16.92
N TYR A 294 15.69 -8.28 -17.62
CA TYR A 294 16.31 -7.44 -18.63
C TYR A 294 15.48 -7.47 -19.91
N VAL A 295 15.22 -6.29 -20.47
CA VAL A 295 14.57 -6.11 -21.76
C VAL A 295 15.56 -5.47 -22.73
N PHE A 296 15.70 -6.07 -23.90
CA PHE A 296 16.55 -5.63 -25.01
C PHE A 296 15.68 -5.18 -26.18
N ALA A 297 15.24 -3.92 -26.14
CA ALA A 297 14.34 -3.36 -27.15
C ALA A 297 15.13 -2.79 -28.35
N PRO A 298 14.62 -2.87 -29.60
CA PRO A 298 15.23 -2.16 -30.74
C PRO A 298 15.44 -0.67 -30.44
N ALA A 299 16.61 -0.14 -30.79
CA ALA A 299 16.96 1.26 -30.57
C ALA A 299 17.89 1.78 -31.68
N THR A 300 18.21 3.07 -31.62
CA THR A 300 19.20 3.72 -32.49
C THR A 300 20.48 4.03 -31.71
N ALA A 301 21.57 4.32 -32.43
CA ALA A 301 22.87 4.66 -31.83
C ALA A 301 22.82 5.91 -30.92
N ASP A 302 21.83 6.78 -31.12
CA ASP A 302 21.69 8.04 -30.37
C ASP A 302 21.06 7.83 -28.97
N ASP A 303 20.39 6.70 -28.72
CA ASP A 303 19.78 6.42 -27.43
C ASP A 303 20.86 6.24 -26.34
N PRO A 304 20.86 7.04 -25.25
CA PRO A 304 21.85 6.96 -24.17
C PRO A 304 21.97 5.57 -23.55
N GLU A 305 20.90 4.79 -23.55
CA GLU A 305 20.82 3.45 -22.94
C GLU A 305 20.95 2.32 -23.98
N ALA A 306 21.31 2.64 -25.22
CA ALA A 306 21.53 1.65 -26.27
C ALA A 306 22.95 1.08 -26.31
N VAL A 307 23.02 -0.21 -26.65
CA VAL A 307 24.22 -1.00 -26.85
C VAL A 307 24.16 -1.66 -28.24
N PRO A 308 25.26 -1.72 -29.02
CA PRO A 308 25.28 -2.45 -30.29
C PRO A 308 25.05 -3.95 -30.07
N GLU A 309 24.31 -4.60 -30.96
CA GLU A 309 24.10 -6.07 -30.91
C GLU A 309 25.42 -6.84 -30.95
N GLN A 310 26.43 -6.32 -31.66
CA GLN A 310 27.78 -6.90 -31.70
C GLN A 310 28.41 -7.01 -30.30
N VAL A 311 28.19 -6.04 -29.42
CA VAL A 311 28.73 -6.08 -28.05
C VAL A 311 27.99 -7.13 -27.22
N LEU A 312 26.67 -7.22 -27.36
CA LEU A 312 25.86 -8.23 -26.68
C LEU A 312 26.23 -9.66 -27.10
N ALA A 313 26.56 -9.85 -28.37
CA ALA A 313 26.98 -11.14 -28.93
C ALA A 313 28.49 -11.44 -28.75
N SER A 314 29.30 -10.45 -28.33
CA SER A 314 30.77 -10.59 -28.29
C SER A 314 31.27 -11.56 -27.24
N ALA A 315 30.51 -11.74 -26.15
CA ALA A 315 30.83 -12.62 -25.04
C ALA A 315 29.53 -13.00 -24.32
N PRO A 316 29.53 -14.09 -23.51
CA PRO A 316 28.38 -14.40 -22.66
C PRO A 316 28.03 -13.20 -21.77
N LEU A 317 26.75 -12.84 -21.75
CA LEU A 317 26.22 -11.86 -20.81
C LEU A 317 26.17 -12.49 -19.43
N ILE A 318 26.63 -11.77 -18.41
CA ILE A 318 26.68 -12.25 -17.03
C ILE A 318 25.96 -11.24 -16.13
N ALA A 319 24.93 -11.70 -15.41
CA ALA A 319 24.28 -10.95 -14.36
C ALA A 319 24.83 -11.40 -13.01
N ARG A 320 25.41 -10.47 -12.24
CA ARG A 320 25.99 -10.79 -10.93
C ARG A 320 25.81 -9.68 -9.89
N GLU A 321 26.01 -10.06 -8.63
CA GLU A 321 26.00 -9.12 -7.51
C GLU A 321 27.17 -8.14 -7.56
N ARG A 322 27.00 -7.03 -6.85
CA ARG A 322 28.07 -6.07 -6.62
C ARG A 322 29.10 -6.69 -5.66
N SER A 323 30.31 -6.86 -6.16
CA SER A 323 31.50 -7.26 -5.39
C SER A 323 32.15 -6.10 -4.65
N GLY A 324 31.85 -4.85 -5.06
CA GLY A 324 32.42 -3.64 -4.48
C GLY A 324 33.74 -3.27 -5.17
N GLY A 325 33.86 -2.01 -5.57
CA GLY A 325 35.01 -1.50 -6.33
C GLY A 325 34.72 -1.27 -7.81
N GLU A 326 33.54 -1.68 -8.30
CA GLU A 326 33.11 -1.39 -9.66
C GLU A 326 33.04 0.12 -9.92
N ARG A 327 33.46 0.52 -11.11
CA ARG A 327 33.50 1.90 -11.55
C ARG A 327 32.85 2.05 -12.91
N LEU A 328 32.22 3.19 -13.12
CA LEU A 328 31.63 3.57 -14.39
C LEU A 328 32.02 5.01 -14.69
N ARG A 329 32.25 5.32 -15.97
CA ARG A 329 32.56 6.69 -16.38
C ARG A 329 31.27 7.49 -16.43
N ASP A 330 31.21 8.51 -15.60
CA ASP A 330 30.13 9.49 -15.63
C ASP A 330 30.31 10.35 -16.88
N GLU A 331 29.56 10.07 -17.95
CA GLU A 331 29.67 10.78 -19.23
C GLU A 331 29.38 12.28 -19.10
N ALA A 332 28.50 12.68 -18.16
CA ALA A 332 28.21 14.09 -17.90
C ALA A 332 29.40 14.82 -17.25
N ALA A 333 30.10 14.15 -16.32
CA ALA A 333 31.25 14.71 -15.62
C ALA A 333 32.61 14.36 -16.25
N LYS A 334 32.63 13.51 -17.30
CA LYS A 334 33.81 12.90 -17.94
C LYS A 334 34.78 12.16 -17.00
N LEU A 335 34.34 11.80 -15.79
CA LEU A 335 35.16 11.24 -14.72
C LEU A 335 34.77 9.80 -14.38
N SER A 336 35.75 8.95 -14.06
CA SER A 336 35.48 7.61 -13.52
C SER A 336 35.09 7.71 -12.05
N ARG A 337 33.89 7.26 -11.68
CA ARG A 337 33.39 7.23 -10.30
C ARG A 337 33.07 5.80 -9.89
N THR A 338 33.15 5.51 -8.59
CA THR A 338 32.67 4.22 -8.06
C THR A 338 31.16 4.13 -8.19
N LEU A 339 30.61 2.92 -8.34
CA LEU A 339 29.15 2.73 -8.37
C LEU A 339 28.48 3.28 -7.10
N LYS A 340 29.14 3.17 -5.94
CA LYS A 340 28.65 3.78 -4.68
C LYS A 340 28.40 5.28 -4.85
N ASN A 341 29.36 6.00 -5.42
CA ASN A 341 29.25 7.44 -5.62
C ASN A 341 28.19 7.78 -6.69
N LEU A 342 28.09 6.98 -7.76
CA LEU A 342 27.09 7.18 -8.80
C LEU A 342 25.66 6.99 -8.28
N PHE A 343 25.41 5.93 -7.51
CA PHE A 343 24.13 5.73 -6.83
C PHE A 343 23.81 6.87 -5.87
N GLN A 344 24.81 7.36 -5.13
CA GLN A 344 24.63 8.54 -4.27
C GLN A 344 24.30 9.80 -5.09
N LEU A 345 24.97 10.06 -6.20
CA LEU A 345 24.67 11.22 -7.05
C LEU A 345 23.27 11.16 -7.65
N ARG A 346 22.84 9.97 -8.09
CA ARG A 346 21.50 9.71 -8.62
C ARG A 346 20.42 9.59 -7.55
N GLY A 347 20.79 9.67 -6.28
CA GLY A 347 19.86 9.57 -5.15
C GLY A 347 19.24 8.21 -4.93
N VAL A 348 19.86 7.16 -5.46
CA VAL A 348 19.42 5.77 -5.27
C VAL A 348 19.74 5.34 -3.84
N PRO A 349 18.72 5.01 -3.01
CA PRO A 349 18.90 4.57 -1.64
C PRO A 349 19.71 3.28 -1.54
N ALA A 350 20.40 3.03 -0.42
CA ALA A 350 21.35 1.90 -0.30
C ALA A 350 20.74 0.52 -0.60
N TRP A 351 19.48 0.31 -0.22
CA TRP A 351 18.73 -0.93 -0.43
C TRP A 351 18.28 -1.15 -1.88
N GLU A 352 18.02 -0.07 -2.65
CA GLU A 352 17.74 -0.14 -4.09
C GLU A 352 19.00 -0.38 -4.94
N ARG A 353 20.19 -0.44 -4.32
CA ARG A 353 21.44 -0.72 -5.03
C ARG A 353 21.74 -2.22 -5.11
N ASP A 354 20.90 -3.09 -4.56
CA ASP A 354 20.96 -4.55 -4.75
C ASP A 354 20.31 -4.92 -6.09
N VAL A 355 20.96 -4.49 -7.17
CA VAL A 355 20.52 -4.71 -8.56
C VAL A 355 21.50 -5.63 -9.27
N PRO A 356 21.04 -6.46 -10.23
CA PRO A 356 21.97 -7.26 -11.03
C PRO A 356 22.81 -6.30 -11.88
N LEU A 357 24.12 -6.47 -11.83
CA LEU A 357 25.03 -5.80 -12.74
C LEU A 357 25.17 -6.65 -14.01
N LEU A 358 24.99 -6.04 -15.19
CA LEU A 358 25.12 -6.73 -16.46
C LEU A 358 26.53 -6.56 -17.01
N PHE A 359 27.21 -7.67 -17.24
CA PHE A 359 28.53 -7.74 -17.86
C PHE A 359 28.44 -8.44 -19.21
N ALA A 360 29.34 -8.10 -20.13
CA ALA A 360 29.67 -8.92 -21.30
C ALA A 360 31.09 -9.47 -21.08
N GLY A 361 31.21 -10.76 -20.78
CA GLY A 361 32.44 -11.32 -20.21
C GLY A 361 32.82 -10.61 -18.89
N GLU A 362 34.01 -10.02 -18.83
CA GLU A 362 34.50 -9.28 -17.65
C GLU A 362 34.15 -7.79 -17.67
N THR A 363 33.58 -7.28 -18.76
CA THR A 363 33.33 -5.85 -18.93
C THR A 363 31.94 -5.46 -18.44
N LEU A 364 31.87 -4.55 -17.46
CA LEU A 364 30.60 -4.02 -16.95
C LEU A 364 29.91 -3.20 -18.05
N LEU A 365 28.75 -3.65 -18.49
CA LEU A 365 27.99 -3.10 -19.62
C LEU A 365 26.87 -2.17 -19.16
N PHE A 366 26.08 -2.58 -18.16
CA PHE A 366 24.91 -1.84 -17.71
C PHE A 366 24.68 -2.01 -16.20
N VAL A 367 24.27 -0.91 -15.57
CA VAL A 367 23.95 -0.85 -14.14
C VAL A 367 22.53 -0.31 -14.00
N PRO A 368 21.55 -1.11 -13.52
CA PRO A 368 20.20 -0.62 -13.30
C PRO A 368 20.19 0.65 -12.44
N ARG A 369 19.27 1.59 -12.75
CA ARG A 369 19.15 2.93 -12.13
C ARG A 369 20.32 3.90 -12.40
N ILE A 370 21.39 3.47 -13.07
CA ILE A 370 22.52 4.32 -13.47
C ILE A 370 22.61 4.46 -14.99
N GLY A 371 22.57 3.33 -15.71
CA GLY A 371 22.57 3.27 -17.17
C GLY A 371 23.74 2.47 -17.77
N VAL A 372 23.91 2.59 -19.08
CA VAL A 372 24.95 1.94 -19.88
C VAL A 372 26.36 2.52 -19.60
N ASN A 373 27.35 1.63 -19.46
CA ASN A 373 28.76 2.00 -19.36
C ASN A 373 29.37 2.23 -20.75
N ARG A 374 29.13 3.39 -21.35
CA ARG A 374 29.64 3.71 -22.70
C ARG A 374 31.16 3.69 -22.81
N SER A 375 31.88 3.96 -21.73
CA SER A 375 33.35 3.85 -21.75
C SER A 375 33.87 2.43 -22.02
N ALA A 376 33.04 1.41 -21.76
CA ALA A 376 33.37 0.03 -22.12
C ALA A 376 33.49 -0.14 -23.64
N PHE A 377 32.73 0.64 -24.42
CA PHE A 377 32.62 0.51 -25.87
C PHE A 377 33.94 0.67 -26.63
N GLY A 378 34.91 1.40 -26.06
CA GLY A 378 36.21 1.61 -26.68
C GLY A 378 37.04 0.33 -26.90
N ALA A 379 36.67 -0.78 -26.24
CA ALA A 379 37.31 -2.09 -26.45
C ALA A 379 36.83 -2.81 -27.74
N TRP A 380 35.72 -2.35 -28.35
CA TRP A 380 35.13 -2.98 -29.53
C TRP A 380 35.19 -2.02 -30.73
N GLN A 381 35.49 -2.56 -31.92
CA GLN A 381 35.31 -1.82 -33.18
C GLN A 381 33.82 -1.80 -33.52
N ILE A 382 33.15 -0.70 -33.15
CA ILE A 382 31.70 -0.57 -33.33
C ILE A 382 31.41 0.01 -34.71
N ASP A 383 30.72 -0.77 -35.55
CA ASP A 383 30.08 -0.24 -36.74
C ASP A 383 28.82 0.53 -36.33
N ARG A 384 28.77 1.84 -36.62
CA ARG A 384 27.59 2.67 -36.33
C ARG A 384 26.37 2.28 -37.17
N ALA A 385 26.55 1.58 -38.28
CA ALA A 385 25.46 1.04 -39.08
C ALA A 385 24.89 -0.29 -38.54
N ALA A 386 25.51 -0.87 -37.49
CA ALA A 386 25.00 -2.07 -36.84
C ALA A 386 23.67 -1.82 -36.13
N ALA A 387 22.91 -2.89 -35.88
CA ALA A 387 21.69 -2.83 -35.06
C ALA A 387 22.02 -2.53 -33.59
N TRP A 388 21.16 -1.74 -32.94
CA TRP A 388 21.30 -1.33 -31.54
C TRP A 388 20.10 -1.79 -30.71
N ARG A 389 20.37 -2.10 -29.44
CA ARG A 389 19.36 -2.49 -28.46
C ARG A 389 19.44 -1.60 -27.23
N ARG A 390 18.31 -1.02 -26.82
CA ARG A 390 18.15 -0.36 -25.52
C ARG A 390 18.04 -1.43 -24.44
N ILE A 391 18.87 -1.30 -23.41
CA ILE A 391 18.80 -2.17 -22.23
C ILE A 391 17.94 -1.50 -21.17
N GLU A 392 16.95 -2.23 -20.68
CA GLU A 392 16.11 -1.79 -19.57
C GLU A 392 16.04 -2.90 -18.50
N TRP A 393 16.12 -2.52 -17.23
CA TRP A 393 15.82 -3.43 -16.12
C TRP A 393 14.40 -3.14 -15.62
N ARG A 394 13.56 -4.17 -15.64
CA ARG A 394 12.20 -4.12 -15.10
C ARG A 394 12.12 -5.06 -13.91
N GLU A 395 11.72 -4.53 -12.75
CA GLU A 395 11.34 -5.38 -11.63
C GLU A 395 10.05 -6.10 -12.01
N ASP A 396 9.98 -7.41 -11.71
CA ASP A 396 8.77 -8.18 -11.95
C ASP A 396 7.69 -7.60 -11.02
N LEU A 397 6.74 -6.85 -11.60
CA LEU A 397 5.57 -6.40 -10.87
C LEU A 397 4.82 -7.67 -10.44
N LEU A 398 4.83 -7.94 -9.14
CA LEU A 398 3.82 -8.81 -8.55
C LEU A 398 2.48 -8.19 -8.94
N VAL A 399 1.77 -8.84 -9.87
CA VAL A 399 0.32 -8.73 -9.90
C VAL A 399 -0.11 -9.18 -8.51
N ALA A 400 -0.56 -8.21 -7.72
CA ALA A 400 -1.01 -8.37 -6.35
C ALA A 400 -2.20 -9.33 -6.24
#